data_AF-A0A924P6I9-F1
#
_entry.id   AF-A0A924P6I9-F1
#
_cell.length_a   1.000
_cell.length_b   1.000
_cell.length_c   1.000
_cell.angle_alpha   90.00
_cell.angle_beta   90.00
_cell.angle_gamma   90.00
#
_symmetry.space_group_name_H-M   'P 1'
#
loop_
_entity.id
_entity.type
_entity.pdbx_description
1 polymer ?
#
loop_
_entity_poly.entity_id
_entity_poly.type
_entity_poly.pdbx_seq_one_letter_code
_entity_poly.pdbx_strand_id
1 'polypeptide(L)'
;MATETIMGKITFINHDKDYATIEYTLNGKKKNITGNIGEKEQLKLKAEKIIKRIHHFHVGDEVSFIINLSARGDKMVADCIEFKFNNALDNLINKSAVENRFVGYLKKVEEDYFVKETGSYIFFPLVLSPWERRPQESNLNEPYFFKLENTGNPEKVTAAPYKSIFMHEYVTAMQCFKNKTPVDATVFKVTPHGIFVNLFTGKIQGRIPVAKNKNNESEGTLPKPGEVIKVIITYLGTSRIIIERL
;
A
#
# COMPACT_ATOMS: atom_id res chain seq x y z
N MET A 1 6.57 -42.70 18.99
CA MET A 1 6.90 -42.73 17.55
C MET A 1 7.43 -41.35 17.19
N ALA A 2 8.53 -41.24 16.45
CA ALA A 2 9.04 -39.93 16.03
C ALA A 2 8.01 -39.31 15.07
N THR A 3 7.27 -38.31 15.54
CA THR A 3 6.31 -37.57 14.73
C THR A 3 7.10 -36.73 13.74
N GLU A 4 7.05 -37.12 12.47
CA GLU A 4 7.74 -36.40 11.40
C GLU A 4 7.14 -35.00 11.27
N THR A 5 8.00 -33.98 11.37
CA THR A 5 7.61 -32.59 11.21
C THR A 5 7.48 -32.27 9.73
N ILE A 6 6.32 -31.75 9.34
CA ILE A 6 5.97 -31.41 7.96
C ILE A 6 5.96 -29.90 7.78
N MET A 7 6.41 -29.44 6.62
CA MET A 7 6.31 -28.04 6.19
C MET A 7 5.05 -27.82 5.36
N GLY A 8 4.38 -26.69 5.58
CA GLY A 8 3.25 -26.28 4.76
C GLY A 8 2.97 -24.79 4.87
N LYS A 9 2.06 -24.32 4.01
CA LYS A 9 1.68 -22.92 3.89
C LYS A 9 0.24 -22.71 4.32
N ILE A 10 -0.01 -21.72 5.16
CA ILE A 10 -1.38 -21.33 5.52
C ILE A 10 -2.06 -20.71 4.30
N THR A 11 -3.16 -21.32 3.87
CA THR A 11 -3.96 -20.85 2.71
C THR A 11 -5.25 -20.17 3.14
N PHE A 12 -5.73 -20.42 4.37
CA PHE A 12 -6.95 -19.83 4.89
C PHE A 12 -6.93 -19.80 6.42
N ILE A 13 -7.53 -18.75 7.00
CA ILE A 13 -7.73 -18.61 8.44
C ILE A 13 -9.21 -18.33 8.71
N ASN A 14 -9.80 -19.11 9.60
CA ASN A 14 -11.08 -18.84 10.21
C ASN A 14 -10.86 -18.13 11.55
N HIS A 15 -11.07 -16.82 11.57
CA HIS A 15 -10.87 -15.99 12.77
C HIS A 15 -11.90 -16.25 13.87
N ASP A 16 -13.10 -16.72 13.54
CA ASP A 16 -14.14 -16.99 14.57
C ASP A 16 -13.86 -18.26 15.37
N LYS A 17 -13.19 -19.23 14.72
CA LYS A 17 -12.90 -20.54 15.30
C LYS A 17 -11.44 -20.70 15.73
N ASP A 18 -10.58 -19.75 15.38
CA ASP A 18 -9.13 -19.84 15.53
C ASP A 18 -8.53 -21.08 14.84
N TYR A 19 -8.97 -21.39 13.62
CA TYR A 19 -8.44 -22.51 12.82
C TYR A 19 -7.79 -22.04 11.53
N ALA A 20 -6.63 -22.60 11.20
CA ALA A 20 -5.98 -22.43 9.91
C ALA A 20 -6.14 -23.67 9.03
N THR A 21 -6.24 -23.46 7.72
CA THR A 21 -6.03 -24.50 6.71
C THR A 21 -4.61 -24.36 6.16
N ILE A 22 -3.87 -25.45 6.18
CA ILE A 22 -2.47 -25.53 5.76
C ILE A 22 -2.40 -26.44 4.53
N GLU A 23 -1.90 -25.91 3.41
CA GLU A 23 -1.52 -26.70 2.24
C GLU A 23 -0.11 -27.27 2.44
N TYR A 24 0.07 -28.56 2.23
CA TYR A 24 1.36 -29.24 2.33
C TYR A 24 1.50 -30.31 1.25
N THR A 25 2.72 -30.78 1.02
CA THR A 25 2.99 -31.86 0.06
C THR A 25 3.30 -33.15 0.80
N LEU A 26 2.60 -34.23 0.47
CA LEU A 26 2.89 -35.56 0.96
C LEU A 26 2.94 -36.54 -0.21
N ASN A 27 4.07 -37.23 -0.37
CA ASN A 27 4.31 -38.16 -1.49
C ASN A 27 4.06 -37.52 -2.86
N GLY A 28 4.51 -36.28 -3.06
CA GLY A 28 4.36 -35.53 -4.32
C GLY A 28 2.94 -35.01 -4.60
N LYS A 29 1.97 -35.24 -3.71
CA LYS A 29 0.60 -34.74 -3.86
C LYS A 29 0.33 -33.61 -2.87
N LYS A 30 -0.29 -32.54 -3.37
CA LYS A 30 -0.81 -31.46 -2.53
C LYS A 30 -1.99 -31.95 -1.68
N LYS A 31 -1.96 -31.65 -0.40
CA LYS A 31 -3.00 -31.96 0.58
C LYS A 31 -3.27 -30.75 1.45
N ASN A 32 -4.47 -30.71 2.02
CA ASN A 32 -4.86 -29.70 2.99
C ASN A 32 -5.11 -30.36 4.34
N ILE A 33 -4.77 -29.65 5.41
CA ILE A 33 -5.06 -30.06 6.78
C ILE A 33 -5.48 -28.85 7.59
N THR A 34 -6.35 -29.04 8.58
CA THR A 34 -6.77 -27.98 9.49
C THR A 34 -6.08 -28.13 10.83
N GLY A 35 -5.73 -27.03 11.47
CA GLY A 35 -5.22 -27.05 12.84
C GLY A 35 -5.60 -25.79 13.63
N ASN A 36 -5.60 -25.94 14.95
CA ASN A 36 -5.95 -24.88 15.88
C ASN A 36 -4.77 -23.91 16.01
N ILE A 37 -5.01 -22.63 15.79
CA ILE A 37 -4.03 -21.55 15.91
C ILE A 37 -4.37 -20.57 17.03
N GLY A 38 -5.37 -20.89 17.86
CA GLY A 38 -5.83 -20.05 18.94
C GLY A 38 -4.78 -19.82 20.01
N GLU A 39 -4.77 -18.62 20.58
CA GLU A 39 -3.77 -18.18 21.56
C GLU A 39 -3.71 -19.12 22.77
N LYS A 40 -4.87 -19.58 23.26
CA LYS A 40 -4.96 -20.52 24.39
C LYS A 40 -4.20 -21.82 24.13
N GLU A 41 -4.25 -22.32 22.91
CA GLU A 41 -3.57 -23.58 22.54
C GLU A 41 -2.07 -23.35 22.38
N GLN A 42 -1.68 -22.26 21.70
CA GLN A 42 -0.27 -21.88 21.59
C GLN A 42 0.39 -21.67 22.96
N LEU A 43 -0.33 -21.07 23.93
CA LEU A 43 0.17 -20.87 25.29
C LEU A 43 0.44 -22.20 26.01
N LYS A 44 -0.42 -23.21 25.84
CA LYS A 44 -0.18 -24.57 26.38
C LYS A 44 1.05 -25.21 25.75
N LEU A 45 1.11 -25.22 24.41
CA LEU A 45 2.24 -25.78 23.67
C LEU A 45 3.57 -25.10 24.03
N LYS A 46 3.54 -23.79 24.30
CA LYS A 46 4.71 -23.03 24.76
C LYS A 46 5.09 -23.40 26.20
N ALA A 47 4.12 -23.57 27.09
CA ALA A 47 4.38 -24.00 28.48
C ALA A 47 5.01 -25.41 28.53
N GLU A 48 4.58 -26.29 27.62
CA GLU A 48 5.14 -27.64 27.43
C GLU A 48 6.46 -27.64 26.64
N LYS A 49 6.96 -26.46 26.23
CA LYS A 49 8.20 -26.27 25.44
C LYS A 49 8.20 -26.97 24.08
N ILE A 50 7.02 -27.24 23.54
CA ILE A 50 6.84 -27.84 22.21
C ILE A 50 7.08 -26.78 21.13
N ILE A 51 6.55 -25.57 21.32
CA ILE A 51 6.81 -24.42 20.44
C ILE A 51 7.62 -23.34 21.17
N LYS A 52 8.44 -22.60 20.42
CA LYS A 52 9.34 -21.59 20.99
C LYS A 52 8.64 -20.28 21.31
N ARG A 53 7.66 -19.89 20.50
CA ARG A 53 6.98 -18.59 20.56
C ARG A 53 5.53 -18.71 20.13
N ILE A 54 4.72 -17.81 20.67
CA ILE A 54 3.37 -17.54 20.13
C ILE A 54 3.51 -16.72 18.86
N HIS A 55 2.58 -16.89 17.92
CA HIS A 55 2.55 -16.16 16.66
C HIS A 55 1.10 -15.88 16.26
N HIS A 56 0.85 -14.65 15.80
CA HIS A 56 -0.42 -14.33 15.15
C HIS A 56 -0.31 -14.75 13.69
N PHE A 57 -0.94 -15.87 13.35
CA PHE A 57 -0.82 -16.45 12.01
C PHE A 57 -1.57 -15.63 10.97
N HIS A 58 -0.98 -15.52 9.79
CA HIS A 58 -1.57 -14.88 8.62
C HIS A 58 -1.60 -15.86 7.44
N VAL A 59 -2.47 -15.58 6.46
CA VAL A 59 -2.43 -16.28 5.18
C VAL A 59 -1.08 -16.02 4.51
N GLY A 60 -0.47 -17.07 3.98
CA GLY A 60 0.85 -17.01 3.38
C GLY A 60 2.01 -17.37 4.32
N ASP A 61 1.76 -17.49 5.62
CA ASP A 61 2.76 -17.97 6.58
C ASP A 61 3.19 -19.40 6.23
N GLU A 62 4.50 -19.61 6.15
CA GLU A 62 5.12 -20.93 6.09
C GLU A 62 5.30 -21.44 7.52
N VAL A 63 4.77 -22.62 7.78
CA VAL A 63 4.70 -23.22 9.10
C VAL A 63 5.25 -24.64 9.08
N SER A 64 5.73 -25.10 10.23
CA SER A 64 5.94 -26.52 10.46
C SER A 64 4.87 -27.06 11.41
N PHE A 65 4.47 -28.32 11.24
CA PHE A 65 3.49 -28.97 12.09
C PHE A 65 3.71 -30.48 12.10
N ILE A 66 3.04 -31.18 13.01
CA ILE A 66 2.92 -32.64 13.01
C ILE A 66 1.47 -33.02 12.73
N ILE A 67 1.24 -34.19 12.14
CA ILE A 67 -0.12 -34.69 11.90
C ILE A 67 -0.51 -35.59 13.07
N ASN A 68 -1.51 -35.18 13.82
CA ASN A 68 -2.07 -35.95 14.94
C ASN A 68 -3.58 -36.18 14.75
N LEU A 69 -4.12 -37.16 15.48
CA LEU A 69 -5.57 -37.31 15.63
C LEU A 69 -6.14 -36.13 16.41
N SER A 70 -7.34 -35.69 16.05
CA SER A 70 -8.08 -34.68 16.80
C SER A 70 -8.31 -35.15 18.24
N ALA A 71 -8.62 -34.24 19.16
CA ALA A 71 -9.00 -34.58 20.53
C ALA A 71 -10.20 -35.56 20.63
N ARG A 72 -11.05 -35.63 19.60
CA ARG A 72 -12.18 -36.57 19.50
C ARG A 72 -11.81 -37.87 18.79
N GLY A 73 -10.62 -37.95 18.18
CA GLY A 73 -10.14 -39.11 17.42
C GLY A 73 -10.83 -39.31 16.07
N ASP A 74 -11.62 -38.35 15.60
CA ASP A 74 -12.47 -38.48 14.43
C ASP A 74 -11.79 -38.08 13.11
N LYS A 75 -10.71 -37.29 13.18
CA LYS A 75 -9.99 -36.80 11.99
C LYS A 75 -8.54 -36.47 12.28
N MET A 76 -7.73 -36.40 11.23
CA MET A 76 -6.36 -35.91 11.30
C MET A 76 -6.34 -34.38 11.31
N VAL A 77 -5.52 -33.80 12.16
CA VAL A 77 -5.34 -32.34 12.31
C VAL A 77 -3.85 -32.01 12.36
N ALA A 78 -3.53 -30.77 11.98
CA ALA A 78 -2.22 -30.20 12.19
C ALA A 78 -2.12 -29.78 13.66
N ASP A 79 -1.07 -30.27 14.32
CA ASP A 79 -0.75 -30.00 15.71
C ASP A 79 0.68 -29.46 15.80
N CYS A 80 1.01 -28.82 16.92
CA CYS A 80 2.32 -28.21 17.15
C CYS A 80 2.73 -27.22 16.03
N ILE A 81 1.76 -26.42 15.55
CA ILE A 81 1.98 -25.49 14.44
C ILE A 81 2.97 -24.40 14.90
N GLU A 82 4.09 -24.29 14.21
CA GLU A 82 5.13 -23.30 14.48
C GLU A 82 5.41 -22.46 13.24
N PHE A 83 5.34 -21.13 13.39
CA PHE A 83 5.69 -20.18 12.35
C PHE A 83 7.19 -20.21 12.01
N LYS A 84 7.51 -20.29 10.72
CA LYS A 84 8.88 -20.21 10.20
C LYS A 84 9.17 -18.85 9.58
N PHE A 85 8.47 -18.51 8.50
CA PHE A 85 8.67 -17.26 7.77
C PHE A 85 7.46 -16.91 6.91
N ASN A 86 7.39 -15.67 6.42
CA ASN A 86 6.42 -15.25 5.42
C ASN A 86 7.12 -14.27 4.47
N ASN A 87 7.39 -14.72 3.24
CA ASN A 87 8.11 -13.94 2.24
C ASN A 87 7.15 -13.25 1.26
N ALA A 88 5.84 -13.20 1.54
CA ALA A 88 4.86 -12.71 0.58
C ALA A 88 5.10 -11.23 0.22
N LEU A 89 5.38 -10.38 1.22
CA LEU A 89 5.68 -8.97 1.00
C LEU A 89 6.98 -8.79 0.21
N ASP A 90 8.06 -9.45 0.62
CA ASP A 90 9.36 -9.37 -0.05
C ASP A 90 9.26 -9.82 -1.51
N ASN A 91 8.49 -10.88 -1.79
CA ASN A 91 8.25 -11.34 -3.15
C ASN A 91 7.50 -10.30 -3.99
N LEU A 92 6.52 -9.59 -3.42
CA LEU A 92 5.82 -8.50 -4.10
C LEU A 92 6.76 -7.31 -4.36
N ILE A 93 7.58 -6.94 -3.38
CA ILE A 93 8.59 -5.87 -3.51
C ILE A 93 9.59 -6.23 -4.62
N ASN A 94 10.15 -7.43 -4.60
CA ASN A 94 11.09 -7.90 -5.61
C ASN A 94 10.45 -7.94 -7.00
N LYS A 95 9.19 -8.41 -7.11
CA LYS A 95 8.46 -8.41 -8.38
C LYS A 95 8.25 -6.99 -8.90
N SER A 96 7.98 -6.03 -8.02
CA SER A 96 7.78 -4.63 -8.41
C SER A 96 9.01 -3.99 -9.06
N ALA A 97 10.22 -4.49 -8.77
CA ALA A 97 11.45 -4.02 -9.39
C ALA A 97 11.58 -4.43 -10.87
N VAL A 98 10.90 -5.51 -11.27
CA VAL A 98 10.88 -6.01 -12.66
C VAL A 98 9.61 -5.59 -13.38
N GLU A 99 8.45 -5.85 -12.77
CA GLU A 99 7.13 -5.51 -13.29
C GLU A 99 6.26 -4.99 -12.15
N ASN A 100 6.11 -3.66 -12.08
CA ASN A 100 5.30 -3.00 -11.07
C ASN A 100 3.83 -2.88 -11.49
N ARG A 101 3.19 -4.04 -11.68
CA ARG A 101 1.77 -4.15 -12.05
C ARG A 101 1.12 -5.31 -11.29
N PHE A 102 0.19 -4.97 -10.42
CA PHE A 102 -0.52 -5.91 -9.56
C PHE A 102 -2.03 -5.76 -9.72
N VAL A 103 -2.74 -6.79 -9.27
CA VAL A 103 -4.20 -6.81 -9.19
C VAL A 103 -4.61 -7.16 -7.77
N GLY A 104 -5.64 -6.48 -7.28
CA GLY A 104 -6.22 -6.72 -5.97
C GLY A 104 -7.66 -6.26 -5.96
N TYR A 105 -8.28 -6.30 -4.79
CA TYR A 105 -9.65 -5.83 -4.60
C TYR A 105 -9.64 -4.50 -3.87
N LEU A 106 -10.35 -3.52 -4.41
CA LEU A 106 -10.49 -2.22 -3.76
C LEU A 106 -11.36 -2.37 -2.50
N LYS A 107 -10.90 -1.82 -1.39
CA LYS A 107 -11.60 -1.79 -0.11
C LYS A 107 -11.59 -0.35 0.40
N LYS A 108 -12.63 0.01 1.14
CA LYS A 108 -12.74 1.30 1.82
C LYS A 108 -12.99 1.04 3.31
N VAL A 109 -12.23 1.71 4.15
CA VAL A 109 -12.38 1.70 5.61
C VAL A 109 -12.48 3.16 6.01
N GLU A 110 -13.63 3.55 6.54
CA GLU A 110 -13.94 4.96 6.81
C GLU A 110 -13.75 5.82 5.54
N GLU A 111 -12.80 6.76 5.55
CA GLU A 111 -12.50 7.63 4.40
C GLU A 111 -11.29 7.16 3.57
N ASP A 112 -10.59 6.13 4.03
CA ASP A 112 -9.35 5.66 3.42
C ASP A 112 -9.58 4.44 2.52
N TYR A 113 -8.84 4.40 1.41
CA TYR A 113 -8.87 3.31 0.46
C TYR A 113 -7.69 2.37 0.68
N PHE A 114 -7.94 1.09 0.47
CA PHE A 114 -6.95 0.02 0.53
C PHE A 114 -7.11 -0.88 -0.68
N VAL A 115 -6.03 -1.53 -1.09
CA VAL A 115 -6.09 -2.62 -2.05
C VAL A 115 -5.65 -3.90 -1.35
N LYS A 116 -6.53 -4.90 -1.37
CA LYS A 116 -6.23 -6.25 -0.91
C LYS A 116 -5.67 -7.06 -2.08
N GLU A 117 -4.37 -7.32 -2.09
CA GLU A 117 -3.71 -8.03 -3.19
C GLU A 117 -4.21 -9.49 -3.29
N THR A 118 -4.47 -9.97 -4.52
CA THR A 118 -5.20 -11.22 -4.74
C THR A 118 -4.45 -12.48 -4.29
N GLY A 119 -3.12 -12.52 -4.41
CA GLY A 119 -2.31 -13.72 -4.12
C GLY A 119 -1.87 -13.86 -2.66
N SER A 120 -1.49 -12.77 -2.04
CA SER A 120 -0.93 -12.68 -0.68
C SER A 120 -1.94 -12.26 0.37
N TYR A 121 -3.07 -11.69 -0.05
CA TYR A 121 -4.09 -11.11 0.83
C TYR A 121 -3.58 -9.92 1.67
N ILE A 122 -2.39 -9.39 1.36
CA ILE A 122 -1.82 -8.21 2.01
C ILE A 122 -2.64 -6.97 1.61
N PHE A 123 -2.92 -6.13 2.60
CA PHE A 123 -3.58 -4.85 2.41
C PHE A 123 -2.53 -3.77 2.26
N PHE A 124 -2.62 -3.03 1.15
CA PHE A 124 -1.82 -1.84 0.95
C PHE A 124 -2.72 -0.59 1.02
N PRO A 125 -2.35 0.43 1.80
CA PRO A 125 -3.02 1.72 1.74
C PRO A 125 -2.89 2.30 0.33
N LEU A 126 -4.01 2.69 -0.27
CA LEU A 126 -4.07 3.26 -1.61
C LEU A 126 -3.89 4.78 -1.53
N VAL A 127 -2.71 5.24 -1.92
CA VAL A 127 -2.39 6.67 -2.01
C VAL A 127 -2.92 7.19 -3.34
N LEU A 128 -3.86 8.12 -3.25
CA LEU A 128 -4.41 8.84 -4.39
C LEU A 128 -3.86 10.26 -4.43
N SER A 129 -3.56 10.76 -5.63
CA SER A 129 -3.29 12.17 -5.82
C SER A 129 -4.51 13.01 -5.44
N PRO A 130 -4.33 14.22 -4.87
CA PRO A 130 -5.42 15.18 -4.71
C PRO A 130 -6.11 15.56 -6.02
N TRP A 131 -5.45 15.35 -7.17
CA TRP A 131 -5.95 15.69 -8.50
C TRP A 131 -6.39 14.46 -9.31
N GLU A 132 -6.38 13.28 -8.70
CA GLU A 132 -6.96 12.06 -9.27
C GLU A 132 -8.44 11.98 -8.99
N ARG A 133 -9.19 11.43 -9.93
CA ARG A 133 -10.56 11.02 -9.67
C ARG A 133 -10.53 9.87 -8.68
N ARG A 134 -11.24 10.05 -7.56
CA ARG A 134 -11.42 8.99 -6.58
C ARG A 134 -12.24 7.85 -7.20
N PRO A 135 -11.95 6.58 -6.84
CA PRO A 135 -12.82 5.46 -7.18
C PRO A 135 -14.25 5.71 -6.71
N GLN A 136 -15.24 5.24 -7.47
CA GLN A 136 -16.63 5.28 -7.05
C GLN A 136 -16.93 4.12 -6.09
N GLU A 137 -17.98 4.25 -5.28
CA GLU A 137 -18.39 3.18 -4.36
C GLU A 137 -18.78 1.89 -5.10
N SER A 138 -19.28 2.00 -6.32
CA SER A 138 -19.54 0.86 -7.21
C SER A 138 -18.27 0.10 -7.62
N ASN A 139 -17.08 0.65 -7.40
CA ASN A 139 -15.81 -0.03 -7.66
C ASN A 139 -15.29 -0.79 -6.42
N LEU A 140 -15.97 -0.71 -5.28
CA LEU A 140 -15.58 -1.46 -4.10
C LEU A 140 -15.75 -2.96 -4.33
N ASN A 141 -14.77 -3.73 -3.86
CA ASN A 141 -14.66 -5.17 -4.04
C ASN A 141 -14.43 -5.64 -5.48
N GLU A 142 -14.29 -4.73 -6.44
CA GLU A 142 -13.94 -5.06 -7.81
C GLU A 142 -12.41 -5.17 -8.01
N PRO A 143 -11.95 -5.90 -9.04
CA PRO A 143 -10.56 -5.95 -9.42
C PRO A 143 -10.01 -4.54 -9.72
N TYR A 144 -8.93 -4.19 -9.03
CA TYR A 144 -8.26 -2.91 -9.12
C TYR A 144 -6.78 -3.12 -9.46
N PHE A 145 -6.32 -2.50 -10.55
CA PHE A 145 -4.93 -2.57 -10.98
C PHE A 145 -4.12 -1.47 -10.29
N PHE A 146 -3.04 -1.87 -9.63
CA PHE A 146 -2.20 -0.97 -8.85
C PHE A 146 -0.71 -1.27 -9.05
N LYS A 147 0.12 -0.34 -8.60
CA LYS A 147 1.57 -0.46 -8.48
C LYS A 147 1.96 -0.20 -7.03
N LEU A 148 3.10 -0.75 -6.61
CA LEU A 148 3.69 -0.50 -5.31
C LEU A 148 4.60 0.73 -5.35
N GLU A 149 4.49 1.58 -4.35
CA GLU A 149 5.37 2.72 -4.09
C GLU A 149 6.03 2.58 -2.72
N ASN A 150 7.12 3.32 -2.49
CA ASN A 150 7.94 3.27 -1.26
C ASN A 150 8.54 1.88 -0.96
N THR A 151 8.86 1.12 -2.00
CA THR A 151 9.41 -0.25 -1.90
C THR A 151 10.79 -0.35 -1.24
N GLY A 152 11.48 0.78 -1.04
CA GLY A 152 12.73 0.85 -0.29
C GLY A 152 12.58 0.70 1.24
N ASN A 153 11.36 0.78 1.77
CA ASN A 153 11.07 0.51 3.17
C ASN A 153 9.83 -0.42 3.27
N PRO A 154 10.00 -1.71 3.59
CA PRO A 154 8.91 -2.69 3.66
C PRO A 154 7.72 -2.27 4.55
N GLU A 155 7.97 -1.52 5.63
CA GLU A 155 6.91 -1.07 6.55
C GLU A 155 6.08 0.09 5.98
N LYS A 156 6.57 0.78 4.95
CA LYS A 156 5.93 1.97 4.38
C LYS A 156 5.45 1.76 2.95
N VAL A 157 5.40 0.51 2.50
CA VAL A 157 4.93 0.17 1.15
C VAL A 157 3.47 0.58 1.00
N THR A 158 3.20 1.30 -0.07
CA THR A 158 1.87 1.84 -0.39
C THR A 158 1.46 1.38 -1.78
N ALA A 159 0.16 1.34 -2.04
CA ALA A 159 -0.37 1.14 -3.38
C ALA A 159 -0.66 2.50 -4.02
N ALA A 160 -0.47 2.59 -5.33
CA ALA A 160 -0.95 3.69 -6.15
C ALA A 160 -1.66 3.12 -7.39
N PRO A 161 -2.61 3.84 -8.01
CA PRO A 161 -3.25 3.39 -9.23
C PRO A 161 -2.22 3.04 -10.31
N TYR A 162 -2.40 1.90 -11.00
CA TYR A 162 -1.52 1.55 -12.12
C TYR A 162 -1.72 2.53 -13.29
N LYS A 163 -2.97 2.95 -13.50
CA LYS A 163 -3.35 4.01 -14.43
C LYS A 163 -4.21 5.05 -13.73
N SER A 164 -3.62 6.19 -13.42
CA SER A 164 -4.31 7.33 -12.82
C SER A 164 -5.22 8.01 -13.84
N ILE A 165 -6.45 8.33 -13.41
CA ILE A 165 -7.37 9.18 -14.17
C ILE A 165 -7.42 10.54 -13.48
N PHE A 166 -6.72 11.52 -14.04
CA PHE A 166 -6.63 12.86 -13.48
C PHE A 166 -7.84 13.73 -13.87
N MET A 167 -8.11 14.75 -13.07
CA MET A 167 -9.02 15.83 -13.44
C MET A 167 -8.49 16.65 -14.62
N HIS A 168 -9.39 17.29 -15.37
CA HIS A 168 -9.06 17.99 -16.61
C HIS A 168 -7.99 19.07 -16.39
N GLU A 169 -8.12 19.84 -15.32
CA GLU A 169 -7.21 20.92 -14.97
C GLU A 169 -5.77 20.41 -14.75
N TYR A 170 -5.62 19.20 -14.20
CA TYR A 170 -4.29 18.62 -13.97
C TYR A 170 -3.69 18.10 -15.26
N VAL A 171 -4.52 17.56 -16.16
CA VAL A 171 -4.08 17.22 -17.52
C VAL A 171 -3.62 18.47 -18.27
N THR A 172 -4.31 19.60 -18.13
CA THR A 172 -3.88 20.90 -18.69
C THR A 172 -2.57 21.36 -18.05
N ALA A 173 -2.42 21.24 -16.74
CA ALA A 173 -1.15 21.53 -16.04
C ALA A 173 0.01 20.67 -16.57
N MET A 174 -0.22 19.38 -16.84
CA MET A 174 0.77 18.50 -17.46
C MET A 174 1.21 18.99 -18.85
N GLN A 175 0.27 19.48 -19.66
CA GLN A 175 0.58 20.04 -20.98
C GLN A 175 1.38 21.35 -20.86
N CYS A 176 0.97 22.26 -19.97
CA CYS A 176 1.70 23.51 -19.71
C CYS A 176 3.12 23.23 -19.19
N PHE A 177 3.28 22.23 -18.31
CA PHE A 177 4.59 21.79 -17.82
C PHE A 177 5.48 21.28 -18.95
N LYS A 178 4.96 20.39 -19.80
CA LYS A 178 5.70 19.83 -20.94
C LYS A 178 6.14 20.91 -21.94
N ASN A 179 5.26 21.87 -22.21
CA ASN A 179 5.48 22.93 -23.19
C ASN A 179 6.16 24.18 -22.59
N LYS A 180 6.44 24.18 -21.28
CA LYS A 180 6.94 25.35 -20.52
C LYS A 180 6.09 26.61 -20.77
N THR A 181 4.77 26.42 -20.89
CA THR A 181 3.85 27.52 -21.19
C THR A 181 3.63 28.37 -19.94
N PRO A 182 3.73 29.71 -20.03
CA PRO A 182 3.33 30.62 -18.96
C PRO A 182 1.85 30.45 -18.59
N VAL A 183 1.54 30.42 -17.31
CA VAL A 183 0.17 30.33 -16.77
C VAL A 183 -0.05 31.43 -15.75
N ASP A 184 -1.24 32.01 -15.73
CA ASP A 184 -1.63 32.96 -14.70
C ASP A 184 -2.00 32.23 -13.40
N ALA A 185 -1.47 32.70 -12.27
CA ALA A 185 -1.69 32.11 -10.96
C ALA A 185 -2.08 33.18 -9.94
N THR A 186 -3.08 32.89 -9.11
CA THR A 186 -3.52 33.80 -8.05
C THR A 186 -2.85 33.44 -6.74
N VAL A 187 -2.13 34.38 -6.12
CA VAL A 187 -1.51 34.16 -4.80
C VAL A 187 -2.60 34.00 -3.75
N PHE A 188 -2.60 32.91 -3.00
CA PHE A 188 -3.57 32.70 -1.91
C PHE A 188 -2.94 32.78 -0.52
N LYS A 189 -1.65 32.45 -0.38
CA LYS A 189 -0.96 32.48 0.91
C LYS A 189 0.52 32.75 0.74
N VAL A 190 1.05 33.66 1.54
CA VAL A 190 2.49 33.95 1.62
C VAL A 190 3.00 33.51 2.99
N THR A 191 4.09 32.76 3.03
CA THR A 191 4.73 32.31 4.27
C THR A 191 6.24 32.52 4.19
N PRO A 192 6.97 32.52 5.33
CA PRO A 192 8.43 32.56 5.33
C PRO A 192 9.09 31.41 4.54
N HIS A 193 8.36 30.33 4.29
CA HIS A 193 8.86 29.14 3.59
C HIS A 193 8.47 29.09 2.11
N GLY A 194 7.61 29.99 1.62
CA GLY A 194 7.20 30.00 0.22
C GLY A 194 5.90 30.77 -0.03
N ILE A 195 5.67 31.06 -1.31
CA ILE A 195 4.43 31.65 -1.82
C ILE A 195 3.59 30.52 -2.39
N PHE A 196 2.35 30.40 -1.94
CA PHE A 196 1.39 29.42 -2.44
C PHE A 196 0.38 30.11 -3.35
N VAL A 197 0.13 29.51 -4.50
CA VAL A 197 -0.72 30.06 -5.53
C VAL A 197 -1.75 29.03 -6.00
N ASN A 198 -2.86 29.56 -6.49
CA ASN A 198 -3.94 28.84 -7.13
C ASN A 198 -3.77 28.95 -8.65
N LEU A 199 -3.74 27.79 -9.30
CA LEU A 199 -3.75 27.63 -10.75
C LEU A 199 -5.11 27.09 -11.18
N PHE A 200 -5.51 27.38 -12.43
CA PHE A 200 -6.73 26.85 -13.05
C PHE A 200 -7.96 26.99 -12.14
N THR A 201 -8.32 28.25 -11.83
CA THR A 201 -9.50 28.59 -11.02
C THR A 201 -9.53 27.96 -9.63
N GLY A 202 -8.35 27.78 -9.01
CA GLY A 202 -8.23 27.33 -7.61
C GLY A 202 -8.33 25.82 -7.42
N LYS A 203 -8.45 25.05 -8.51
CA LYS A 203 -8.52 23.59 -8.46
C LYS A 203 -7.14 22.94 -8.28
N ILE A 204 -6.07 23.69 -8.58
CA ILE A 204 -4.69 23.22 -8.45
C ILE A 204 -3.89 24.21 -7.62
N GLN A 205 -3.10 23.70 -6.69
CA GLN A 205 -2.23 24.52 -5.85
C GLN A 205 -0.76 24.28 -6.20
N GLY A 206 -0.03 25.37 -6.36
CA GLY A 206 1.41 25.37 -6.62
C GLY A 206 2.18 26.15 -5.55
N ARG A 207 3.46 25.83 -5.39
CA ARG A 207 4.37 26.53 -4.47
C ARG A 207 5.56 27.14 -5.21
N ILE A 208 5.84 28.40 -4.92
CA ILE A 208 7.07 29.10 -5.31
C ILE A 208 8.06 29.06 -4.14
N PRO A 209 9.26 28.46 -4.30
CA PRO A 209 10.30 28.46 -3.27
C PRO A 209 10.94 29.84 -3.09
N VAL A 210 11.18 30.26 -1.84
CA VAL A 210 11.76 31.58 -1.52
C VAL A 210 13.17 31.75 -2.09
N ALA A 211 13.95 30.67 -2.18
CA ALA A 211 15.33 30.73 -2.69
C ALA A 211 15.43 31.19 -4.15
N LYS A 212 14.42 30.90 -4.98
CA LYS A 212 14.43 31.30 -6.41
C LYS A 212 13.94 32.74 -6.65
N ASN A 213 13.40 33.40 -5.62
CA ASN A 213 13.04 34.82 -5.70
C ASN A 213 14.22 35.77 -5.44
N LYS A 214 15.41 35.25 -5.08
CA LYS A 214 16.59 36.09 -4.81
C LYS A 214 17.36 36.51 -6.06
N ASN A 215 17.12 35.88 -7.20
CA ASN A 215 17.90 36.14 -8.44
C ASN A 215 17.28 37.19 -9.37
N ASN A 216 16.08 37.70 -9.07
CA ASN A 216 15.55 38.88 -9.73
C ASN A 216 15.77 40.07 -8.79
N GLU A 217 16.95 40.67 -8.92
CA GLU A 217 17.30 42.00 -8.39
C GLU A 217 16.45 43.08 -9.05
N SER A 218 15.16 43.07 -8.74
CA SER A 218 14.26 44.19 -8.93
C SER A 218 13.41 44.22 -7.68
N GLU A 219 13.39 45.37 -7.01
CA GLU A 219 12.61 45.69 -5.81
C GLU A 219 11.10 45.47 -6.03
N GLY A 220 10.69 44.21 -6.15
CA GLY A 220 9.31 43.79 -6.33
C GLY A 220 8.75 43.38 -4.98
N THR A 221 7.81 44.17 -4.46
CA THR A 221 7.00 43.84 -3.28
C THR A 221 6.59 42.37 -3.31
N LEU A 222 6.75 41.65 -2.18
CA LEU A 222 6.21 40.29 -2.04
C LEU A 222 4.74 40.32 -2.48
N PRO A 223 4.34 39.46 -3.44
CA PRO A 223 3.03 39.57 -4.02
C PRO A 223 1.98 39.31 -2.95
N LYS A 224 0.95 40.16 -2.91
CA LYS A 224 -0.06 40.09 -1.85
C LYS A 224 -1.06 38.97 -2.16
N PRO A 225 -1.69 38.37 -1.14
CA PRO A 225 -2.82 37.48 -1.38
C PRO A 225 -3.89 38.18 -2.25
N GLY A 226 -4.34 37.48 -3.30
CA GLY A 226 -5.25 38.00 -4.33
C GLY A 226 -4.57 38.49 -5.61
N GLU A 227 -3.25 38.70 -5.61
CA GLU A 227 -2.52 39.15 -6.79
C GLU A 227 -2.39 38.02 -7.84
N VAL A 228 -2.56 38.37 -9.12
CA VAL A 228 -2.35 37.46 -10.25
C VAL A 228 -0.94 37.65 -10.79
N ILE A 229 -0.17 36.56 -10.82
CA ILE A 229 1.21 36.53 -11.30
C ILE A 229 1.38 35.51 -12.42
N LYS A 230 2.24 35.81 -13.39
CA LYS A 230 2.64 34.86 -14.43
C LYS A 230 3.71 33.92 -13.91
N VAL A 231 3.47 32.62 -14.08
CA VAL A 231 4.36 31.57 -13.58
C VAL A 231 4.56 30.48 -14.63
N ILE A 232 5.65 29.72 -14.47
CA ILE A 232 5.90 28.49 -15.22
C ILE A 232 6.00 27.35 -14.21
N ILE A 233 5.42 26.19 -14.56
CA ILE A 233 5.57 24.96 -13.79
C ILE A 233 6.98 24.40 -14.01
N THR A 234 7.75 24.22 -12.94
CA THR A 234 9.13 23.68 -13.03
C THR A 234 9.26 22.29 -12.44
N TYR A 235 8.31 21.87 -11.61
CA TYR A 235 8.14 20.48 -11.21
C TYR A 235 6.66 20.14 -11.08
N LEU A 236 6.26 19.02 -11.65
CA LEU A 236 4.91 18.49 -11.54
C LEU A 236 4.98 17.06 -11.00
N GLY A 237 4.59 16.90 -9.73
CA GLY A 237 4.40 15.59 -9.09
C GLY A 237 2.92 15.29 -8.86
N THR A 238 2.63 14.08 -8.39
CA THR A 238 1.27 13.63 -8.06
C THR A 238 0.74 14.21 -6.75
N SER A 239 1.60 14.76 -5.89
CA SER A 239 1.20 15.36 -4.60
C SER A 239 1.61 16.83 -4.43
N ARG A 240 2.52 17.32 -5.28
CA ARG A 240 3.02 18.70 -5.20
C ARG A 240 3.40 19.24 -6.56
N ILE A 241 3.21 20.54 -6.74
CA ILE A 241 3.60 21.28 -7.94
C ILE A 241 4.50 22.45 -7.51
N ILE A 242 5.68 22.55 -8.12
CA ILE A 242 6.61 23.66 -7.92
C ILE A 242 6.59 24.52 -9.17
N ILE A 243 6.56 25.82 -8.94
CA ILE A 243 6.44 26.84 -9.98
C ILE A 243 7.45 27.95 -9.74
N GLU A 244 7.79 28.65 -10.80
CA GLU A 244 8.67 29.81 -10.80
C GLU A 244 7.96 31.00 -11.42
N ARG A 245 8.22 32.18 -10.87
CA ARG A 245 7.72 33.45 -11.41
C ARG A 245 8.50 33.78 -12.69
N LEU A 246 7.78 34.28 -13.68
CA LEU A 246 8.38 34.92 -14.86
C LEU A 246 8.83 36.34 -14.57
#